data_AF-A0A564VNT5-F1
#
_entry.id   AF-A0A564VNT5-F1
#
_cell.length_a   1.000
_cell.length_b   1.000
_cell.length_c   1.000
_cell.angle_alpha   90.00
_cell.angle_beta   90.00
_cell.angle_gamma   90.00
#
_symmetry.space_group_name_H-M   'P 1'
#
loop_
_entity.id
_entity.type
_entity.pdbx_description
1 polymer ?
#
loop_
_entity_poly.entity_id
_entity_poly.type
_entity_poly.pdbx_seq_one_letter_code
_entity_poly.pdbx_strand_id
1 'polypeptide(L)'
;MNGLRPYTVRFTVSASLWMTTTGDEDMTERKRRRGRLRAYGRQVWRETKTAGAPRVNRYMMLVTVGGRRESPVLAAETLKPLIDAGTDEGLWPDDDPYHRVMTCYLRDPRPLPGGRAELFIWVIPLAPGIDPLARLLARMPGSKATLAHATFGEDSWLTSNMRLTARERKTMQTRAMRACRNVWKASPGMDCGVVCQVRYPDSRPRYKGDPDNTAETATAMWGVGVLAGLLPASPSIFCFMLANGESEPKHHDLDMLAFTTPPDVDWPGLLVGDA
;
A
#
# COMPACT_ATOMS: atom_id res chain seq x y z
N MET A 1 15.62 21.58 10.20
CA MET A 1 15.31 20.14 10.31
C MET A 1 14.30 19.97 11.44
N ASN A 2 13.03 19.71 11.15
CA ASN A 2 12.08 19.36 12.23
C ASN A 2 12.30 17.88 12.57
N GLY A 3 13.15 17.65 13.58
CA GLY A 3 13.59 16.33 14.06
C GLY A 3 12.51 15.52 14.77
N LEU A 4 11.43 15.20 14.04
CA LEU A 4 10.44 14.24 14.50
C LEU A 4 10.97 12.83 14.28
N ARG A 5 11.05 12.05 15.37
CA ARG A 5 11.48 10.65 15.30
C ARG A 5 10.34 9.78 14.76
N PRO A 6 10.66 8.79 13.92
CA PRO A 6 9.74 7.74 13.55
C PRO A 6 9.21 7.02 14.78
N TYR A 7 8.00 6.51 14.66
CA TYR A 7 7.40 5.68 15.69
C TYR A 7 6.65 4.51 15.05
N THR A 8 6.44 3.45 15.82
CA THR A 8 5.74 2.25 15.39
C THR A 8 4.58 1.95 16.30
N VAL A 9 3.49 1.46 15.71
CA VAL A 9 2.27 1.09 16.42
C VAL A 9 1.86 -0.30 16.02
N ARG A 10 1.58 -1.13 17.02
CA ARG A 10 1.13 -2.51 16.83
C ARG A 10 -0.39 -2.59 16.84
N PHE A 11 -0.94 -3.29 15.86
CA PHE A 11 -2.34 -3.70 15.81
C PHE A 11 -2.41 -5.22 15.82
N THR A 12 -3.35 -5.77 16.58
CA THR A 12 -3.66 -7.20 16.56
C THR A 12 -5.06 -7.38 15.97
N VAL A 13 -5.12 -7.84 14.71
CA VAL A 13 -6.37 -7.98 13.97
C VAL A 13 -6.84 -9.43 14.00
N SER A 14 -8.07 -9.66 14.45
CA SER A 14 -8.68 -10.99 14.44
C SER A 14 -9.00 -11.45 13.02
N ALA A 15 -9.02 -12.76 12.79
CA ALA A 15 -9.44 -13.33 11.51
C ALA A 15 -10.83 -12.85 11.05
N SER A 16 -11.75 -12.60 11.99
CA SER A 16 -13.10 -12.09 11.71
C SER A 16 -13.17 -10.64 11.21
N LEU A 17 -12.10 -9.87 11.40
CA LEU A 17 -11.98 -8.49 10.93
C LEU A 17 -11.02 -8.37 9.75
N TRP A 18 -10.21 -9.41 9.48
CA TRP A 18 -9.31 -9.44 8.34
C TRP A 18 -10.09 -9.39 7.03
N MET A 19 -9.68 -8.49 6.15
CA MET A 19 -10.19 -8.31 4.79
C MET A 19 -9.01 -8.20 3.84
N THR A 20 -9.18 -8.75 2.64
CA THR A 20 -8.16 -8.69 1.59
C THR A 20 -8.67 -7.96 0.36
N THR A 21 -7.75 -7.50 -0.49
CA THR A 21 -8.10 -6.92 -1.79
C THR A 21 -8.84 -7.92 -2.70
N THR A 22 -8.62 -9.22 -2.50
CA THR A 22 -9.29 -10.30 -3.25
C THR A 22 -10.43 -10.97 -2.47
N GLY A 23 -10.93 -10.32 -1.42
CA GLY A 23 -12.01 -10.87 -0.59
C GLY A 23 -13.37 -10.87 -1.28
N ASP A 24 -14.18 -11.88 -0.99
CA ASP A 24 -15.53 -12.06 -1.55
C ASP A 24 -16.65 -11.53 -0.62
N GLU A 25 -16.30 -10.74 0.40
CA GLU A 25 -17.28 -10.19 1.33
C GLU A 25 -18.30 -9.30 0.61
N ASP A 26 -19.58 -9.42 1.00
CA ASP A 26 -20.60 -8.51 0.52
C ASP A 26 -20.39 -7.08 1.06
N MET A 27 -21.06 -6.10 0.44
CA MET A 27 -20.89 -4.69 0.79
C MET A 27 -21.28 -4.37 2.25
N THR A 28 -22.28 -5.06 2.79
CA THR A 28 -22.79 -4.83 4.14
C THR A 28 -21.81 -5.35 5.17
N GLU A 29 -21.30 -6.57 4.95
CA GLU A 29 -20.28 -7.17 5.77
C GLU A 29 -18.99 -6.34 5.74
N ARG A 30 -18.53 -5.94 4.54
CA ARG A 30 -17.34 -5.10 4.39
C ARG A 30 -17.49 -3.77 5.12
N LYS A 31 -18.62 -3.08 4.97
CA LYS A 31 -18.91 -1.84 5.70
C LYS A 31 -18.88 -2.05 7.21
N ARG A 32 -19.48 -3.14 7.71
CA ARG A 32 -19.48 -3.49 9.13
C ARG A 32 -18.07 -3.76 9.65
N ARG A 33 -17.27 -4.55 8.94
CA ARG A 33 -15.88 -4.86 9.31
C ARG A 33 -15.01 -3.61 9.30
N ARG A 34 -15.11 -2.75 8.27
CA ARG A 34 -14.44 -1.44 8.22
C ARG A 34 -14.80 -0.56 9.41
N GLY A 35 -16.09 -0.47 9.76
CA GLY A 35 -16.53 0.30 10.93
C GLY A 35 -15.93 -0.20 12.25
N ARG A 36 -15.88 -1.53 12.45
CA ARG A 36 -15.26 -2.13 13.64
C ARG A 36 -13.75 -1.92 13.68
N LEU A 37 -13.07 -2.07 12.55
CA LEU A 37 -11.63 -1.78 12.44
C LEU A 37 -11.32 -0.32 12.72
N ARG A 38 -12.10 0.63 12.17
CA ARG A 38 -11.90 2.06 12.42
C ARG A 38 -12.11 2.42 13.88
N ALA A 39 -13.15 1.87 14.53
CA ALA A 39 -13.37 2.06 15.96
C ALA A 39 -12.22 1.51 16.83
N TYR A 40 -11.75 0.29 16.53
CA TYR A 40 -10.57 -0.28 17.17
C TYR A 40 -9.31 0.57 16.93
N GLY A 41 -9.10 1.00 15.68
CA GLY A 41 -7.97 1.84 15.31
C GLY A 41 -7.92 3.15 16.08
N ARG A 42 -9.09 3.80 16.27
CA ARG A 42 -9.19 5.06 17.04
C ARG A 42 -8.73 4.88 18.47
N GLN A 43 -9.07 3.76 19.10
CA GLN A 43 -8.58 3.45 20.44
C GLN A 43 -7.06 3.34 20.47
N VAL A 44 -6.48 2.53 19.58
CA VAL A 44 -5.02 2.30 19.52
C VAL A 44 -4.26 3.60 19.23
N TRP A 45 -4.74 4.42 18.29
CA TRP A 45 -4.11 5.71 17.97
C TRP A 45 -4.20 6.70 19.12
N ARG A 46 -5.33 6.75 19.83
CA ARG A 46 -5.48 7.59 21.01
C ARG A 46 -4.48 7.21 22.10
N GLU A 47 -4.36 5.91 22.40
CA GLU A 47 -3.39 5.39 23.36
C GLU A 47 -1.95 5.74 22.94
N THR A 48 -1.63 5.59 21.65
CA THR A 48 -0.31 5.95 21.10
C THR A 48 -0.03 7.45 21.22
N LYS A 49 -1.02 8.29 20.95
CA LYS A 49 -0.92 9.75 21.11
C LYS A 49 -0.71 10.14 22.56
N THR A 50 -1.45 9.51 23.50
CA THR A 50 -1.24 9.68 24.94
C THR A 50 0.16 9.25 25.38
N ALA A 51 0.72 8.22 24.75
CA ALA A 51 2.10 7.77 24.97
C ALA A 51 3.17 8.69 24.34
N GLY A 52 2.76 9.78 23.67
CA GLY A 52 3.67 10.82 23.18
C GLY A 52 4.00 10.74 21.69
N ALA A 53 3.30 9.93 20.88
CA ALA A 53 3.51 9.93 19.44
C ALA A 53 3.25 11.32 18.84
N PRO A 54 4.20 11.87 18.07
CA PRO A 54 4.05 13.21 17.52
C PRO A 54 3.04 13.22 16.36
N ARG A 55 2.34 14.35 16.22
CA ARG A 55 1.61 14.67 15.00
C ARG A 55 2.61 14.88 13.86
N VAL A 56 2.35 14.28 12.71
CA VAL A 56 3.16 14.41 11.50
C VAL A 56 2.36 15.12 10.41
N ASN A 57 3.07 15.83 9.51
CA ASN A 57 2.42 16.49 8.37
C ASN A 57 2.72 15.78 7.05
N ARG A 58 4.01 15.50 6.79
CA ARG A 58 4.47 14.78 5.62
C ARG A 58 5.23 13.55 6.07
N TYR A 59 4.86 12.38 5.60
CA TYR A 59 5.40 11.12 6.11
C TYR A 59 5.31 9.98 5.10
N MET A 60 6.17 8.99 5.28
CA MET A 60 6.02 7.65 4.70
C MET A 60 5.40 6.74 5.74
N MET A 61 4.62 5.77 5.29
CA MET A 61 4.10 4.71 6.14
C MET A 61 4.69 3.37 5.71
N LEU A 62 5.31 2.65 6.65
CA LEU A 62 5.83 1.31 6.42
C LEU A 62 5.01 0.33 7.26
N VAL A 63 4.47 -0.71 6.63
CA VAL A 63 3.56 -1.66 7.25
C VAL A 63 4.11 -3.06 7.13
N THR A 64 4.45 -3.64 8.27
CA THR A 64 4.80 -5.07 8.35
C THR A 64 3.55 -5.89 8.66
N VAL A 65 3.36 -7.00 7.94
CA VAL A 65 2.22 -7.91 8.09
C VAL A 65 2.73 -9.28 8.52
N GLY A 66 2.39 -9.68 9.75
CA GLY A 66 2.75 -10.97 10.33
C GLY A 66 1.55 -11.89 10.56
N GLY A 67 1.81 -13.18 10.73
CA GLY A 67 0.78 -14.20 11.01
C GLY A 67 -0.10 -14.56 9.80
N ARG A 68 0.26 -14.10 8.60
CA ARG A 68 -0.43 -14.32 7.32
C ARG A 68 0.55 -14.87 6.29
N ARG A 69 0.08 -15.73 5.39
CA ARG A 69 0.92 -16.36 4.33
C ARG A 69 0.83 -15.64 3.00
N GLU A 70 -0.32 -15.05 2.72
CA GLU A 70 -0.60 -14.32 1.49
C GLU A 70 0.21 -13.02 1.40
N SER A 71 0.44 -12.49 0.20
CA SER A 71 1.26 -11.28 -0.02
C SER A 71 0.81 -10.09 0.86
N PRO A 72 1.73 -9.35 1.50
CA PRO A 72 1.39 -8.29 2.46
C PRO A 72 0.51 -7.18 1.88
N VAL A 73 0.65 -6.86 0.60
CA VAL A 73 -0.17 -5.84 -0.08
C VAL A 73 -1.66 -6.16 -0.07
N LEU A 74 -2.03 -7.45 0.03
CA LEU A 74 -3.44 -7.85 0.11
C LEU A 74 -4.11 -7.32 1.38
N ALA A 75 -3.34 -6.96 2.41
CA ALA A 75 -3.83 -6.36 3.65
C ALA A 75 -4.30 -4.91 3.50
N ALA A 76 -4.08 -4.25 2.35
CA ALA A 76 -4.46 -2.84 2.11
C ALA A 76 -5.92 -2.57 2.51
N GLU A 77 -6.82 -3.52 2.26
CA GLU A 77 -8.22 -3.40 2.64
C GLU A 77 -8.47 -3.40 4.16
N THR A 78 -7.69 -4.18 4.91
CA THR A 78 -7.71 -4.15 6.38
C THR A 78 -7.07 -2.85 6.91
N LEU A 79 -6.02 -2.38 6.25
CA LEU A 79 -5.22 -1.24 6.70
C LEU A 79 -5.93 0.09 6.53
N LYS A 80 -6.69 0.28 5.45
CA LYS A 80 -7.38 1.55 5.19
C LYS A 80 -8.18 2.08 6.40
N PRO A 81 -9.12 1.34 7.00
CA PRO A 81 -9.86 1.85 8.17
C PRO A 81 -8.99 2.10 9.40
N LEU A 82 -7.84 1.42 9.54
CA LEU A 82 -6.89 1.70 10.62
C LEU A 82 -6.16 3.02 10.39
N ILE A 83 -5.84 3.35 9.14
CA ILE A 83 -5.18 4.61 8.79
C ILE A 83 -6.18 5.76 8.86
N ASP A 84 -7.40 5.60 8.34
CA ASP A 84 -8.48 6.59 8.53
C ASP A 84 -8.67 6.97 10.01
N ALA A 85 -8.54 5.99 10.91
CA ALA A 85 -8.65 6.22 12.34
C ALA A 85 -7.51 7.08 12.92
N GLY A 86 -6.33 7.07 12.32
CA GLY A 86 -5.22 7.94 12.72
C GLY A 86 -5.48 9.39 12.32
N THR A 87 -6.14 9.62 11.17
CA THR A 87 -6.69 10.92 10.79
C THR A 87 -7.75 11.37 11.80
N ASP A 88 -8.70 10.50 12.16
CA ASP A 88 -9.77 10.80 13.13
C ASP A 88 -9.22 11.24 14.50
N GLU A 89 -8.08 10.69 14.93
CA GLU A 89 -7.43 11.02 16.21
C GLU A 89 -6.36 12.14 16.08
N GLY A 90 -6.19 12.69 14.88
CA GLY A 90 -5.36 13.87 14.59
C GLY A 90 -3.85 13.63 14.62
N LEU A 91 -3.40 12.40 14.32
CA LEU A 91 -1.97 12.07 14.18
C LEU A 91 -1.38 12.67 12.90
N TRP A 92 -2.22 12.91 11.89
CA TRP A 92 -1.92 13.64 10.65
C TRP A 92 -3.16 14.38 10.16
N PRO A 93 -3.03 15.36 9.24
CA PRO A 93 -4.18 16.13 8.74
C PRO A 93 -5.14 15.30 7.88
N ASP A 94 -4.60 14.45 7.01
CA ASP A 94 -5.37 13.56 6.13
C ASP A 94 -4.53 12.33 5.71
N ASP A 95 -5.16 11.29 5.15
CA ASP A 95 -4.49 10.10 4.58
C ASP A 95 -4.18 10.24 3.08
N ASP A 96 -4.36 11.44 2.54
CA ASP A 96 -4.11 11.80 1.15
C ASP A 96 -2.61 11.72 0.77
N PRO A 97 -2.29 11.68 -0.54
CA PRO A 97 -0.90 11.57 -1.00
C PRO A 97 -0.04 12.82 -0.77
N TYR A 98 -0.60 13.94 -0.32
CA TYR A 98 0.17 15.14 0.01
C TYR A 98 0.77 15.06 1.42
N HIS A 99 0.09 14.35 2.32
CA HIS A 99 0.57 14.07 3.67
C HIS A 99 1.26 12.71 3.74
N ARG A 100 0.58 11.63 3.32
CA ARG A 100 1.13 10.27 3.25
C ARG A 100 1.69 10.01 1.86
N VAL A 101 2.96 10.36 1.66
CA VAL A 101 3.54 10.40 0.31
C VAL A 101 3.90 9.03 -0.26
N MET A 102 4.02 8.01 0.61
CA MET A 102 4.25 6.63 0.21
C MET A 102 3.78 5.67 1.30
N THR A 103 3.10 4.59 0.92
CA THR A 103 2.81 3.46 1.80
C THR A 103 3.53 2.22 1.32
N CYS A 104 4.25 1.53 2.21
CA CYS A 104 5.03 0.36 1.90
C CYS A 104 4.51 -0.86 2.67
N TYR A 105 4.25 -1.96 1.98
CA TYR A 105 3.76 -3.21 2.56
C TYR A 105 4.85 -4.28 2.49
N LEU A 106 5.14 -4.95 3.60
CA LEU A 106 6.12 -6.04 3.65
C LEU A 106 5.74 -7.11 4.67
N ARG A 107 6.38 -8.26 4.56
CA ARG A 107 6.21 -9.38 5.49
C ARG A 107 6.89 -9.04 6.81
N ASP A 108 6.24 -9.34 7.93
CA ASP A 108 6.96 -9.46 9.20
C ASP A 108 7.69 -10.82 9.21
N PRO A 109 9.03 -10.85 9.32
CA PRO A 109 9.79 -12.08 9.26
C PRO A 109 9.63 -12.96 10.51
N ARG A 110 9.06 -12.41 11.60
CA ARG A 110 8.93 -13.16 12.85
C ARG A 110 7.90 -14.28 12.74
N PRO A 111 8.18 -15.46 13.31
CA PRO A 111 7.19 -16.53 13.39
C PRO A 111 6.10 -16.14 14.40
N LEU A 112 4.93 -15.75 13.89
CA LEU A 112 3.79 -15.40 14.73
C LEU A 112 2.80 -16.56 14.84
N PRO A 113 2.18 -16.77 16.02
CA PRO A 113 1.17 -17.80 16.20
C PRO A 113 -0.02 -17.54 15.25
N GLY A 114 -0.48 -18.59 14.56
CA GLY A 114 -1.60 -18.50 13.64
C GLY A 114 -2.91 -18.05 14.32
N GLY A 115 -3.85 -17.52 13.52
CA GLY A 115 -5.19 -17.15 13.99
C GLY A 115 -5.40 -15.65 14.28
N ARG A 116 -4.32 -14.87 14.34
CA ARG A 116 -4.38 -13.39 14.37
C ARG A 116 -3.33 -12.83 13.41
N ALA A 117 -3.66 -11.72 12.76
CA ALA A 117 -2.69 -10.94 12.02
C ALA A 117 -2.10 -9.87 12.95
N GLU A 118 -0.79 -9.70 12.92
CA GLU A 118 -0.15 -8.56 13.56
C GLU A 118 0.30 -7.58 12.50
N LEU A 119 -0.06 -6.32 12.69
CA LEU A 119 0.35 -5.23 11.84
C LEU A 119 1.23 -4.30 12.66
N PHE A 120 2.41 -3.96 12.17
CA PHE A 120 3.20 -2.86 12.73
C PHE A 120 3.23 -1.74 11.70
N ILE A 121 2.59 -0.63 12.06
CA ILE A 121 2.54 0.58 11.25
C ILE A 121 3.62 1.53 11.77
N TRP A 122 4.65 1.72 10.96
CA TRP A 122 5.70 2.70 11.19
C TRP A 122 5.33 3.99 10.49
N VAL A 123 5.32 5.09 11.24
CA VAL A 123 5.15 6.43 10.71
C VAL A 123 6.52 7.09 10.65
N ILE A 124 6.99 7.40 9.46
CA ILE A 124 8.32 7.94 9.20
C ILE A 124 8.17 9.38 8.70
N PRO A 125 8.37 10.39 9.56
CA PRO A 125 8.31 11.80 9.17
C PRO A 125 9.30 12.09 8.05
N LEU A 126 8.88 12.89 7.06
CA LEU A 126 9.74 13.36 5.99
C LEU A 126 9.89 14.87 6.04
N ALA A 127 11.13 15.33 5.90
CA ALA A 127 11.41 16.73 5.65
C ALA A 127 10.80 17.18 4.30
N PRO A 128 10.47 18.48 4.17
CA PRO A 128 10.09 19.06 2.88
C PRO A 128 11.14 18.78 1.81
N GLY A 129 10.71 18.50 0.58
CA GLY A 129 11.61 18.28 -0.57
C GLY A 129 12.25 16.88 -0.67
N ILE A 130 12.12 16.03 0.36
CA ILE A 130 12.61 14.64 0.27
C ILE A 130 11.68 13.82 -0.63
N ASP A 131 12.18 13.38 -1.78
CA ASP A 131 11.49 12.43 -2.65
C ASP A 131 11.51 11.02 -2.02
N PRO A 132 10.32 10.43 -1.70
CA PRO A 132 10.26 9.10 -1.09
C PRO A 132 10.79 8.00 -2.02
N LEU A 133 10.64 8.14 -3.35
CA LEU A 133 11.14 7.16 -4.31
C LEU A 133 12.66 7.18 -4.35
N ALA A 134 13.26 8.37 -4.48
CA ALA A 134 14.71 8.51 -4.44
C ALA A 134 15.29 8.00 -3.11
N ARG A 135 14.65 8.30 -1.97
CA ARG A 135 15.07 7.79 -0.66
C ARG A 135 15.04 6.26 -0.61
N LEU A 136 13.97 5.62 -1.11
CA LEU A 136 13.84 4.17 -1.16
C LEU A 136 14.91 3.53 -2.07
N LEU A 137 15.05 4.02 -3.31
CA LEU A 137 15.96 3.44 -4.29
C LEU A 137 17.43 3.68 -3.95
N ALA A 138 17.76 4.74 -3.20
CA ALA A 138 19.11 4.96 -2.68
C ALA A 138 19.57 3.85 -1.72
N ARG A 139 18.67 2.99 -1.22
CA ARG A 139 19.01 1.81 -0.43
C ARG A 139 19.37 0.60 -1.29
N MET A 140 19.11 0.65 -2.60
CA MET A 140 19.31 -0.43 -3.56
C MET A 140 20.21 -0.01 -4.73
N PRO A 141 21.45 0.47 -4.46
CA PRO A 141 22.37 0.92 -5.51
C PRO A 141 22.72 -0.23 -6.46
N GLY A 142 22.70 0.04 -7.77
CA GLY A 142 23.02 -0.97 -8.79
C GLY A 142 21.96 -2.05 -9.00
N SER A 143 20.77 -1.90 -8.40
CA SER A 143 19.65 -2.81 -8.65
C SER A 143 19.28 -2.87 -10.13
N LYS A 144 19.01 -4.07 -10.64
CA LYS A 144 18.37 -4.23 -11.95
C LYS A 144 16.90 -3.87 -11.77
N ALA A 145 16.33 -3.19 -12.75
CA ALA A 145 14.93 -2.80 -12.69
C ALA A 145 14.21 -3.06 -14.02
N THR A 146 12.92 -3.29 -13.92
CA THR A 146 11.99 -3.33 -15.05
C THR A 146 10.81 -2.43 -14.73
N LEU A 147 10.34 -1.71 -15.74
CA LEU A 147 9.15 -0.87 -15.65
C LEU A 147 8.02 -1.52 -16.43
N ALA A 148 6.86 -1.63 -15.82
CA ALA A 148 5.62 -1.99 -16.49
C ALA A 148 4.65 -0.81 -16.38
N HIS A 149 3.94 -0.53 -17.46
CA HIS A 149 2.94 0.52 -17.54
C HIS A 149 1.60 -0.08 -18.01
N ALA A 150 0.51 0.35 -17.40
CA ALA A 150 -0.84 0.01 -17.85
C ALA A 150 -1.78 1.20 -17.64
N THR A 151 -2.66 1.42 -18.62
CA THR A 151 -3.75 2.39 -18.54
C THR A 151 -5.07 1.65 -18.41
N PHE A 152 -5.93 2.11 -17.51
CA PHE A 152 -7.22 1.52 -17.19
C PHE A 152 -8.32 2.53 -17.45
N GLY A 153 -9.37 2.11 -18.17
CA GLY A 153 -10.60 2.86 -18.27
C GLY A 153 -11.50 2.66 -17.03
N GLU A 154 -12.59 3.41 -16.95
CA GLU A 154 -13.57 3.32 -15.86
C GLU A 154 -14.14 1.91 -15.64
N ASP A 155 -14.14 1.06 -16.66
CA ASP A 155 -14.69 -0.29 -16.65
C ASP A 155 -13.71 -1.38 -16.18
N SER A 156 -12.44 -1.00 -15.96
CA SER A 156 -11.31 -1.87 -15.64
C SER A 156 -10.46 -1.32 -14.48
N TRP A 157 -10.82 -0.15 -13.94
CA TRP A 157 -10.20 0.46 -12.77
C TRP A 157 -10.92 0.06 -11.48
N LEU A 158 -10.25 -0.66 -10.59
CA LEU A 158 -10.77 -1.02 -9.28
C LEU A 158 -10.21 -0.12 -8.18
N THR A 159 -11.10 0.38 -7.32
CA THR A 159 -10.72 1.05 -6.09
C THR A 159 -11.52 0.57 -4.88
N SER A 160 -10.89 0.67 -3.71
CA SER A 160 -11.48 0.31 -2.42
C SER A 160 -12.72 1.15 -2.04
N ASN A 161 -12.99 2.27 -2.75
CA ASN A 161 -14.13 3.16 -2.54
C ASN A 161 -15.38 2.75 -3.33
N MET A 162 -15.22 1.85 -4.30
CA MET A 162 -16.32 1.42 -5.16
C MET A 162 -17.29 0.50 -4.41
N ARG A 163 -18.58 0.76 -4.58
CA ARG A 163 -19.68 -0.02 -4.02
C ARG A 163 -20.17 -1.05 -5.03
N LEU A 164 -19.32 -2.04 -5.27
CA LEU A 164 -19.58 -3.13 -6.21
C LEU A 164 -19.95 -4.41 -5.45
N THR A 165 -20.83 -5.22 -6.05
CA THR A 165 -21.01 -6.61 -5.64
C THR A 165 -19.75 -7.43 -5.89
N ALA A 166 -19.60 -8.57 -5.19
CA ALA A 166 -18.46 -9.47 -5.41
C ALA A 166 -18.33 -9.91 -6.88
N ARG A 167 -19.46 -10.17 -7.56
CA ARG A 167 -19.48 -10.55 -8.97
C ARG A 167 -18.97 -9.42 -9.89
N GLU A 168 -19.42 -8.19 -9.66
CA GLU A 168 -18.97 -7.03 -10.44
C GLU A 168 -17.48 -6.75 -10.23
N ARG A 169 -17.03 -6.82 -8.97
CA ARG A 169 -15.63 -6.67 -8.59
C ARG A 169 -14.75 -7.71 -9.30
N LYS A 170 -15.14 -8.99 -9.28
CA LYS A 170 -14.42 -10.06 -9.99
C LYS A 170 -14.39 -9.84 -11.50
N THR A 171 -15.50 -9.33 -12.07
CA THR A 171 -15.58 -9.01 -13.49
C THR A 171 -14.61 -7.87 -13.85
N MET A 172 -14.58 -6.80 -13.06
CA MET A 172 -13.65 -5.69 -13.24
C MET A 172 -12.20 -6.12 -13.03
N GLN A 173 -11.91 -6.97 -12.04
CA GLN A 173 -10.58 -7.52 -11.82
C GLN A 173 -10.09 -8.32 -13.03
N THR A 174 -10.98 -9.12 -13.64
CA THR A 174 -10.68 -9.85 -14.87
C THR A 174 -10.36 -8.90 -16.03
N ARG A 175 -11.07 -7.76 -16.13
CA ARG A 175 -10.78 -6.73 -17.14
C ARG A 175 -9.46 -6.02 -16.85
N ALA A 176 -9.15 -5.71 -15.60
CA ALA A 176 -7.86 -5.15 -15.18
C ALA A 176 -6.69 -6.07 -15.56
N MET A 177 -6.79 -7.36 -15.23
CA MET A 177 -5.80 -8.37 -15.63
C MET A 177 -5.67 -8.45 -17.16
N ARG A 178 -6.78 -8.34 -17.89
CA ARG A 178 -6.79 -8.33 -19.35
C ARG A 178 -6.05 -7.13 -19.93
N ALA A 179 -6.25 -5.94 -19.36
CA ALA A 179 -5.56 -4.71 -19.74
C ALA A 179 -4.05 -4.80 -19.47
N CYS A 180 -3.66 -5.56 -18.44
CA CYS A 180 -2.26 -5.78 -18.08
C CYS A 180 -1.57 -6.89 -18.90
N ARG A 181 -2.23 -7.49 -19.90
CA ARG A 181 -1.58 -8.56 -20.68
C ARG A 181 -0.33 -8.04 -21.37
N ASN A 182 0.79 -8.73 -21.13
CA ASN A 182 2.10 -8.43 -21.71
C ASN A 182 2.73 -7.09 -21.27
N VAL A 183 2.26 -6.44 -20.19
CA VAL A 183 2.91 -5.21 -19.68
C VAL A 183 4.28 -5.49 -19.06
N TRP A 184 4.45 -6.68 -18.49
CA TRP A 184 5.74 -7.16 -18.00
C TRP A 184 6.56 -7.76 -19.15
N LYS A 185 7.75 -7.21 -19.40
CA LYS A 185 8.66 -7.64 -20.48
C LYS A 185 9.94 -8.31 -19.98
N ALA A 186 10.29 -8.09 -18.72
CA ALA A 186 11.50 -8.62 -18.10
C ALA A 186 11.23 -8.93 -16.63
N SER A 187 12.16 -9.68 -16.02
CA SER A 187 12.15 -9.98 -14.60
C SER A 187 13.32 -9.27 -13.91
N PRO A 188 13.10 -8.63 -12.73
CA PRO A 188 14.19 -8.15 -11.89
C PRO A 188 14.85 -9.28 -11.05
N GLY A 189 14.33 -10.51 -11.10
CA GLY A 189 14.76 -11.63 -10.25
C GLY A 189 13.70 -12.02 -9.21
N MET A 190 13.97 -13.11 -8.49
CA MET A 190 13.06 -13.66 -7.46
C MET A 190 12.97 -12.81 -6.20
N ASP A 191 14.08 -12.17 -5.82
CA ASP A 191 14.15 -11.23 -4.71
C ASP A 191 13.99 -9.81 -5.27
N CYS A 192 12.77 -9.28 -5.22
CA CYS A 192 12.50 -7.95 -5.74
C CYS A 192 11.49 -7.17 -4.89
N GLY A 193 11.65 -5.85 -4.92
CA GLY A 193 10.65 -4.88 -4.48
C GLY A 193 9.89 -4.29 -5.66
N VAL A 194 8.77 -3.62 -5.38
CA VAL A 194 8.01 -2.87 -6.38
C VAL A 194 7.51 -1.55 -5.83
N VAL A 195 7.60 -0.50 -6.65
CA VAL A 195 6.87 0.76 -6.43
C VAL A 195 5.80 0.91 -7.49
N CYS A 196 4.54 0.91 -7.05
CA CYS A 196 3.37 1.23 -7.83
C CYS A 196 3.08 2.73 -7.74
N GLN A 197 3.28 3.44 -8.85
CA GLN A 197 2.97 4.85 -8.97
C GLN A 197 1.65 5.03 -9.71
N VAL A 198 0.77 5.87 -9.19
CA VAL A 198 -0.59 6.07 -9.72
C VAL A 198 -0.72 7.46 -10.34
N ARG A 199 -1.26 7.57 -11.57
CA ARG A 199 -1.79 8.84 -12.12
C ARG A 199 -3.31 8.80 -12.18
N TYR A 200 -3.93 9.91 -11.79
CA TYR A 200 -5.36 10.14 -11.88
C TYR A 200 -5.67 11.18 -12.97
N PRO A 201 -6.86 11.13 -13.59
CA PRO A 201 -7.24 11.98 -14.73
C PRO A 201 -7.66 13.40 -14.37
N ASP A 202 -7.87 13.68 -13.07
CA ASP A 202 -8.29 14.99 -12.57
C ASP A 202 -7.32 15.36 -11.44
N SER A 203 -6.24 16.05 -11.79
CA SER A 203 -5.31 16.62 -10.81
C SER A 203 -5.88 17.90 -10.26
N ARG A 204 -6.89 17.78 -9.41
CA ARG A 204 -7.30 18.94 -8.62
C ARG A 204 -6.15 19.29 -7.69
N PRO A 205 -5.75 20.56 -7.60
CA PRO A 205 -4.72 21.02 -6.66
C PRO A 205 -5.01 20.72 -5.18
N ARG A 206 -6.23 20.26 -4.84
CA ARG A 206 -6.72 20.10 -3.46
C ARG A 206 -7.15 18.68 -3.09
N TYR A 207 -7.32 17.77 -4.05
CA TYR A 207 -7.76 16.41 -3.75
C TYR A 207 -7.27 15.43 -4.81
N LYS A 208 -6.41 14.51 -4.40
CA LYS A 208 -6.04 13.34 -5.19
C LYS A 208 -6.44 12.10 -4.43
N GLY A 209 -6.95 11.11 -5.18
CA GLY A 209 -7.28 9.81 -4.61
C GLY A 209 -6.05 9.22 -3.93
N ASP A 210 -6.25 8.64 -2.76
CA ASP A 210 -5.21 7.88 -2.09
C ASP A 210 -4.75 6.69 -2.98
N PRO A 211 -3.45 6.62 -3.35
CA PRO A 211 -2.89 5.56 -4.19
C PRO A 211 -3.18 4.14 -3.68
N ASP A 212 -3.25 3.92 -2.37
CA ASP A 212 -3.52 2.61 -1.76
C ASP A 212 -4.93 2.11 -2.09
N ASN A 213 -5.86 3.02 -2.42
CA ASN A 213 -7.20 2.62 -2.85
C ASN A 213 -7.16 1.73 -4.09
N THR A 214 -6.08 1.80 -4.87
CA THR A 214 -5.90 1.08 -6.14
C THR A 214 -5.30 -0.31 -5.95
N ALA A 215 -5.09 -0.76 -4.71
CA ALA A 215 -4.41 -2.01 -4.41
C ALA A 215 -5.01 -3.23 -5.12
N GLU A 216 -6.30 -3.25 -5.41
CA GLU A 216 -6.94 -4.29 -6.23
C GLU A 216 -6.48 -4.29 -7.69
N THR A 217 -6.41 -3.12 -8.31
CA THR A 217 -5.88 -2.97 -9.69
C THR A 217 -4.39 -3.27 -9.72
N ALA A 218 -3.64 -2.77 -8.74
CA ALA A 218 -2.21 -3.02 -8.64
C ALA A 218 -1.89 -4.51 -8.45
N THR A 219 -2.60 -5.20 -7.56
CA THR A 219 -2.41 -6.64 -7.36
C THR A 219 -2.84 -7.47 -8.57
N ALA A 220 -3.83 -7.01 -9.35
CA ALA A 220 -4.15 -7.61 -10.66
C ALA A 220 -2.99 -7.46 -11.65
N MET A 221 -2.40 -6.27 -11.78
CA MET A 221 -1.24 -6.03 -12.65
C MET A 221 -0.01 -6.83 -12.24
N TRP A 222 0.31 -6.86 -10.94
CA TRP A 222 1.39 -7.68 -10.40
C TRP A 222 1.15 -9.18 -10.64
N GLY A 223 -0.08 -9.63 -10.37
CA GLY A 223 -0.50 -11.02 -10.56
C GLY A 223 -0.34 -11.51 -12.00
N VAL A 224 -0.50 -10.66 -13.01
CA VAL A 224 -0.22 -11.02 -14.41
C VAL A 224 1.26 -11.34 -14.62
N GLY A 225 2.19 -10.60 -13.99
CA GLY A 225 3.62 -10.92 -14.07
C GLY A 225 3.99 -12.19 -13.30
N VAL A 226 3.31 -12.47 -12.18
CA VAL A 226 3.44 -13.75 -11.44
C VAL A 226 2.99 -14.92 -12.30
N LEU A 227 1.82 -14.83 -12.95
CA LEU A 227 1.30 -15.87 -13.84
C LEU A 227 2.20 -16.11 -15.07
N ALA A 228 2.92 -15.08 -15.52
CA ALA A 228 3.90 -15.19 -16.59
C ALA A 228 5.26 -15.76 -16.14
N GLY A 229 5.45 -16.06 -14.83
CA GLY A 229 6.72 -16.53 -14.29
C GLY A 229 7.82 -15.46 -14.24
N LEU A 230 7.46 -14.17 -14.35
CA LEU A 230 8.40 -13.06 -14.36
C LEU A 230 8.61 -12.43 -12.98
N LEU A 231 7.65 -12.58 -12.06
CA LEU A 231 7.65 -11.91 -10.76
C LEU A 231 7.35 -12.91 -9.63
N PRO A 232 7.85 -12.67 -8.42
CA PRO A 232 7.49 -13.47 -7.26
C PRO A 232 6.05 -13.18 -6.79
N ALA A 233 5.40 -14.21 -6.24
CA ALA A 233 4.05 -14.05 -5.67
C ALA A 233 3.99 -13.05 -4.51
N SER A 234 5.09 -12.91 -3.77
CA SER A 234 5.25 -11.93 -2.69
C SER A 234 6.57 -11.18 -2.90
N PRO A 235 6.54 -9.89 -3.28
CA PRO A 235 7.76 -9.10 -3.30
C PRO A 235 8.27 -8.84 -1.88
N SER A 236 9.54 -8.44 -1.75
CA SER A 236 10.15 -8.07 -0.47
C SER A 236 9.54 -6.78 0.11
N ILE A 237 9.06 -5.89 -0.76
CA ILE A 237 8.28 -4.70 -0.42
C ILE A 237 7.34 -4.35 -1.59
N PHE A 238 6.13 -3.90 -1.27
CA PHE A 238 5.18 -3.37 -2.25
C PHE A 238 4.79 -1.95 -1.83
N CYS A 239 5.22 -0.95 -2.61
CA CYS A 239 5.00 0.46 -2.29
C CYS A 239 3.92 1.07 -3.19
N PHE A 240 3.13 1.98 -2.64
CA PHE A 240 2.22 2.85 -3.38
C PHE A 240 2.65 4.29 -3.21
N MET A 241 2.59 5.05 -4.30
CA MET A 241 2.73 6.50 -4.26
C MET A 241 1.97 7.14 -5.42
N LEU A 242 1.76 8.45 -5.30
CA LEU A 242 1.23 9.24 -6.40
C LEU A 242 2.35 9.58 -7.38
N ALA A 243 2.12 9.35 -8.67
CA ALA A 243 3.03 9.77 -9.72
C ALA A 243 2.87 11.26 -10.05
N ASN A 244 3.92 11.85 -10.62
CA ASN A 244 3.82 13.19 -11.21
C ASN A 244 2.93 13.18 -12.47
N GLY A 245 2.24 14.30 -12.70
CA GLY A 245 1.36 14.50 -13.85
C GLY A 245 -0.06 13.95 -13.65
N GLU A 246 -0.73 13.79 -14.80
CA GLU A 246 -2.13 13.38 -14.95
C GLU A 246 -2.19 12.30 -16.02
N SER A 247 -3.15 11.40 -15.88
CA SER A 247 -3.57 10.50 -16.96
C SER A 247 -4.60 11.20 -17.85
N GLU A 248 -4.87 10.64 -19.02
CA GLU A 248 -5.93 11.14 -19.91
C GLU A 248 -7.31 11.09 -19.23
N PRO A 249 -8.24 12.02 -19.54
CA PRO A 249 -9.60 12.00 -19.00
C PRO A 249 -10.25 10.61 -19.08
N LYS A 250 -10.92 10.19 -18.00
CA LYS A 250 -11.55 8.86 -17.82
C LYS A 250 -10.59 7.66 -17.81
N HIS A 251 -9.28 7.91 -17.77
CA HIS A 251 -8.27 6.88 -17.68
C HIS A 251 -7.44 7.05 -16.41
N HIS A 252 -6.88 5.95 -15.94
CA HIS A 252 -5.97 5.89 -14.79
C HIS A 252 -4.72 5.13 -15.20
N ASP A 253 -3.54 5.61 -14.82
CA ASP A 253 -2.29 4.92 -15.12
C ASP A 253 -1.68 4.29 -13.87
N LEU A 254 -1.15 3.09 -14.04
CA LEU A 254 -0.22 2.46 -13.10
C LEU A 254 1.14 2.28 -13.76
N ASP A 255 2.16 2.83 -13.13
CA ASP A 255 3.57 2.54 -13.42
C ASP A 255 4.15 1.69 -12.28
N MET A 256 4.56 0.46 -12.57
CA MET A 256 5.20 -0.42 -11.61
C MET A 256 6.68 -0.55 -11.91
N LEU A 257 7.50 0.07 -11.08
CA LEU A 257 8.94 -0.12 -11.09
C LEU A 257 9.28 -1.30 -10.17
N ALA A 258 9.61 -2.45 -10.76
CA ALA A 258 10.09 -3.61 -10.02
C ALA A 258 11.62 -3.65 -10.07
N PHE A 259 12.27 -3.85 -8.92
CA PHE A 259 13.72 -3.74 -8.79
C PHE A 259 14.29 -4.86 -7.91
N THR A 260 15.49 -5.36 -8.25
CA THR A 260 16.15 -6.41 -7.48
C THR A 260 16.46 -5.92 -6.06
N THR A 261 16.27 -6.80 -5.09
CA THR A 261 16.67 -6.58 -3.69
C THR A 261 17.60 -7.71 -3.24
N PRO A 262 18.50 -7.46 -2.28
CA PRO A 262 19.17 -8.56 -1.59
C PRO A 262 18.13 -9.52 -0.96
N PRO A 263 18.44 -10.82 -0.88
CA PRO A 263 17.70 -11.73 -0.02
C PRO A 263 17.66 -11.18 1.41
N ASP A 264 16.54 -11.37 2.11
CA ASP A 264 16.37 -11.02 3.53
C ASP A 264 16.63 -9.53 3.90
N VAL A 265 16.35 -8.61 2.96
CA VAL A 265 16.49 -7.18 3.18
C VAL A 265 15.68 -6.67 4.40
N ASP A 266 16.36 -6.02 5.34
CA ASP A 266 15.74 -5.34 6.50
C ASP A 266 15.26 -3.94 6.13
N TRP A 267 14.11 -3.86 5.45
CA TRP A 267 13.48 -2.59 5.08
C TRP A 267 13.21 -1.65 6.26
N PRO A 268 12.69 -2.11 7.42
CA PRO A 268 12.57 -1.27 8.60
C PRO A 268 13.89 -0.64 9.02
N GLY A 269 14.97 -1.43 9.16
CA GLY A 269 16.29 -0.91 9.50
C GLY A 269 16.79 0.13 8.49
N LEU A 270 16.65 -0.15 7.19
CA LEU A 270 17.10 0.74 6.11
C LEU A 270 16.32 2.04 5.99
N LEU A 271 15.01 2.04 6.30
CA LEU A 271 14.15 3.22 6.12
C LEU A 271 14.00 4.05 7.41
N VAL A 272 14.05 3.40 8.58
CA VAL A 272 13.89 4.07 9.87
C VAL A 272 15.22 4.57 10.42
N GLY A 273 16.34 3.89 10.16
CA GLY A 273 17.66 4.24 10.69
C GLY A 273 18.25 5.58 10.23
N ASP A 274 17.60 6.25 9.27
CA ASP A 274 17.98 7.56 8.74
C ASP A 274 17.36 8.76 9.51
N ALA A 275 16.74 8.55 10.67
CA ALA A 275 15.98 9.57 11.40
C ALA A 275 16.62 10.14 12.68
#